data_AF-A0AA41YYZ8-F1
#
_entry.id   AF-A0AA41YYZ8-F1
#
_cell.length_a   1.000
_cell.length_b   1.000
_cell.length_c   1.000
_cell.angle_alpha   90.00
_cell.angle_beta   90.00
_cell.angle_gamma   90.00
#
_symmetry.space_group_name_H-M   'P 1'
#
loop_
_entity.id
_entity.type
_entity.pdbx_description
1 polymer ?
#
loop_
_entity_poly.entity_id
_entity_poly.type
_entity_poly.pdbx_seq_one_letter_code
_entity_poly.pdbx_strand_id
1 'polypeptide(L)' 'MPIPTLSVTWIIASPVITSVILGASRHAQLRDTLAAADLVLPSDLKARLNDITAEYRRGDAGR' A
#
# COMPACT_ATOMS: atom_id res chain seq x y z
N MET A 1 -8.39 -4.22 9.45
CA MET A 1 -7.23 -4.94 8.89
C MET A 1 -5.94 -4.35 9.44
N PRO A 2 -4.84 -5.11 9.57
CA PRO A 2 -3.53 -4.57 9.95
C PRO A 2 -3.07 -3.48 8.98
N ILE A 3 -2.35 -2.48 9.47
CA ILE A 3 -1.81 -1.39 8.63
C ILE A 3 -0.94 -1.91 7.47
N PRO A 4 -0.01 -2.88 7.67
CA PRO A 4 0.78 -3.43 6.56
C PRO A 4 -0.10 -4.01 5.45
N THR A 5 -1.17 -4.71 5.82
CA THR A 5 -2.13 -5.27 4.87
C THR A 5 -2.82 -4.16 4.07
N LEU A 6 -3.35 -3.13 4.73
CA LEU A 6 -3.99 -1.99 4.06
C LEU A 6 -3.05 -1.27 3.10
N SER A 7 -1.84 -0.96 3.58
CA SER A 7 -0.84 -0.23 2.81
C SER A 7 -0.44 -0.99 1.55
N VAL A 8 -0.17 -2.29 1.64
CA VAL A 8 0.19 -3.11 0.48
C VAL A 8 -1.00 -3.26 -0.47
N THR A 9 -2.22 -3.51 0.05
CA THR A 9 -3.43 -3.62 -0.78
C THR A 9 -3.68 -2.33 -1.58
N TRP A 10 -3.45 -1.17 -0.96
CA TRP A 10 -3.59 0.13 -1.63
C TRP A 10 -2.56 0.35 -2.73
N ILE A 11 -1.30 -0.02 -2.48
CA ILE A 11 -0.22 0.08 -3.46
C ILE A 11 -0.50 -0.82 -4.68
N ILE A 12 -0.77 -2.11 -4.46
CA ILE A 12 -1.00 -3.07 -5.57
C ILE A 12 -2.30 -2.78 -6.35
N ALA A 13 -3.27 -2.09 -5.74
CA ALA A 13 -4.48 -1.65 -6.45
C ALA A 13 -4.20 -0.57 -7.50
N SER A 14 -2.99 -0.01 -7.56
CA SER A 14 -2.59 0.96 -8.57
C SER A 14 -2.13 0.27 -9.87
N PRO A 15 -2.76 0.52 -11.02
CA PRO A 15 -2.42 -0.18 -12.27
C PRO A 15 -1.03 0.17 -12.83
N VAL A 16 -0.43 1.27 -12.35
CA VAL A 16 0.92 1.68 -12.78
C VAL A 16 2.04 1.01 -11.98
N ILE A 17 1.71 0.28 -10.91
CA ILE A 17 2.68 -0.39 -10.04
C ILE A 17 2.77 -1.86 -10.46
N THR A 18 3.94 -2.27 -10.94
CA THR A 18 4.17 -3.63 -11.45
C THR A 18 4.73 -4.59 -10.40
N SER A 19 5.42 -4.08 -9.38
CA SER A 19 5.96 -4.87 -8.28
C SER A 19 6.08 -4.05 -6.99
N VAL A 20 6.11 -4.74 -5.85
CA VAL A 20 6.29 -4.16 -4.52
C VAL A 20 7.42 -4.89 -3.81
N ILE A 21 8.39 -4.15 -3.28
CA ILE A 21 9.51 -4.70 -2.53
C ILE A 21 9.13 -4.73 -1.04
N LEU A 22 9.06 -5.92 -0.46
CA LEU A 22 8.70 -6.12 0.94
C LEU A 22 9.95 -6.39 1.78
N GLY A 23 10.27 -5.48 2.71
CA GLY A 23 11.31 -5.68 3.72
C GLY A 23 10.74 -6.33 4.98
N ALA A 24 11.36 -7.40 5.46
CA ALA A 24 11.00 -8.03 6.74
C ALA A 24 12.25 -8.55 7.47
N SER A 25 12.34 -8.30 8.77
CA SER A 25 13.38 -8.85 9.65
C SER A 25 12.91 -10.08 10.42
N ARG A 26 11.60 -10.36 10.42
CA ARG A 26 10.96 -11.52 11.05
C ARG A 26 9.85 -12.07 10.15
N HIS A 27 9.71 -13.39 10.10
CA HIS A 27 8.66 -14.07 9.32
C HIS A 27 7.25 -13.56 9.61
N ALA A 28 6.94 -13.24 10.88
CA ALA A 28 5.61 -12.77 11.27
C ALA A 28 5.19 -11.47 10.56
N GLN A 29 6.15 -10.62 10.13
CA GLN A 29 5.87 -9.39 9.40
C GLN A 29 5.38 -9.65 7.96
N LEU A 30 5.83 -10.75 7.34
CA LEU A 30 5.39 -11.14 6.00
C LEU A 30 3.94 -11.63 5.98
N ARG A 31 3.46 -12.22 7.08
CA ARG A 31 2.10 -12.75 7.15
C ARG A 31 1.05 -11.69 6.82
N ASP A 32 1.19 -10.48 7.37
CA ASP A 32 0.22 -9.40 7.15
C ASP A 32 0.41 -8.71 5.78
N THR A 33 1.64 -8.59 5.26
CA THR A 33 1.88 -7.98 3.95
C THR A 33 1.52 -8.91 2.80
N LEU A 34 1.73 -10.22 2.93
CA LEU A 34 1.37 -11.20 1.91
C LEU A 34 -0.14 -11.41 1.81
N ALA A 35 -0.87 -11.31 2.93
CA ALA A 35 -2.33 -11.39 2.93
C ALA A 35 -3.02 -10.30 2.07
N ALA A 36 -2.30 -9.22 1.73
CA ALA A 36 -2.81 -8.16 0.86
C ALA A 36 -3.05 -8.62 -0.59
N ALA A 37 -2.33 -9.64 -1.06
CA ALA A 37 -2.44 -10.11 -2.45
C ALA A 37 -3.82 -10.67 -2.79
N ASP A 38 -4.55 -11.16 -1.78
CA ASP A 38 -5.87 -11.76 -1.92
C ASP A 38 -7.02 -10.75 -1.70
N LEU A 39 -6.71 -9.46 -1.47
CA LEU A 39 -7.70 -8.46 -1.13
C LEU A 39 -7.98 -7.51 -2.29
N VAL A 40 -9.25 -7.16 -2.45
CA VAL A 40 -9.71 -6.11 -3.37
C VAL A 40 -10.06 -4.87 -2.55
N LEU A 41 -9.41 -3.75 -2.86
CA LEU A 41 -9.70 -2.48 -2.19
C LEU A 41 -10.92 -1.80 -2.86
N PRO A 42 -11.97 -1.46 -2.09
CA PRO A 42 -13.09 -0.67 -2.60
C PRO A 42 -12.63 0.66 -3.21
N SER A 43 -13.27 1.08 -4.30
CA SER A 43 -12.86 2.26 -5.08
C SER A 43 -12.98 3.57 -4.29
N ASP A 44 -14.01 3.69 -3.45
CA ASP A 44 -14.24 4.81 -2.55
C ASP A 44 -13.14 4.91 -1.47
N LEU A 45 -12.75 3.78 -0.88
CA LEU A 45 -11.67 3.73 0.08
C LEU A 45 -10.33 4.06 -0.57
N LYS A 46 -10.05 3.54 -1.77
CA LYS A 46 -8.86 3.89 -2.55
C LYS A 46 -8.79 5.39 -2.83
N ALA A 47 -9.91 6.01 -3.21
CA ALA A 47 -9.98 7.45 -3.46
C ALA A 47 -9.67 8.26 -2.19
N ARG A 48 -10.25 7.88 -1.04
CA ARG A 48 -9.97 8.53 0.24
C ARG A 48 -8.49 8.41 0.66
N LEU A 49 -7.89 7.23 0.49
CA LEU A 49 -6.46 7.03 0.77
C LEU A 49 -5.59 7.89 -0.15
N ASN A 50 -5.94 8.00 -1.43
CA ASN A 50 -5.21 8.86 -2.36
C ASN A 50 -5.25 10.33 -1.93
N ASP A 51 -6.41 10.81 -1.51
CA ASP A 51 -6.63 12.20 -1.09
C ASP A 51 -5.82 12.54 0.17
N ILE A 52 -6.00 11.77 1.26
CA ILE A 52 -5.34 12.06 2.54
C ILE A 52 -3.81 11.86 2.49
N THR A 53 -3.30 11.08 1.53
CA THR A 53 -1.85 10.83 1.38
C THR A 53 -1.19 11.67 0.30
N ALA A 54 -1.94 12.50 -0.44
CA ALA A 54 -1.43 13.23 -1.59
C ALA A 54 -0.21 14.11 -1.25
N GLU A 55 -0.24 14.76 -0.08
CA GLU A 55 0.84 15.61 0.40
C GLU A 55 2.15 14.85 0.62
N TYR A 56 2.10 13.65 1.19
CA TYR A 56 3.28 12.86 1.52
C TYR A 56 3.91 12.17 0.30
N ARG A 57 3.25 12.20 -0.87
CA ARG A 57 3.69 11.52 -2.10
C ARG A 57 4.32 12.44 -3.15
N ARG A 58 4.53 13.73 -2.82
CA ARG A 58 5.18 14.69 -3.73
C ARG A 58 6.67 14.43 -3.95
N GLY A 59 7.26 13.49 -3.20
CA GLY A 59 8.69 13.17 -3.25
C GLY A 59 9.57 14.37 -2.86
N ASP A 60 10.88 14.22 -3.00
CA ASP A 60 11.84 15.27 -2.65
C ASP A 60 12.05 16.28 -3.81
N ALA A 61 11.29 16.17 -4.89
CA ALA A 61 11.49 16.91 -6.14
C ALA A 61 11.18 18.43 -6.06
N GLY A 62 10.79 18.94 -4.89
CA GLY A 62 10.41 20.33 -4.67
C GLY A 62 11.05 20.96 -3.43
N ARG A 63 12.25 20.53 -3.04
CA ARG A 63 13.06 21.17 -1.99
C ARG A 63 14.21 21.95 -2.58
#